data_AF-A0A9Q0UP75-F1
#
_entry.id   AF-A0A9Q0UP75-F1
#
_cell.length_a   1.000
_cell.length_b   1.000
_cell.length_c   1.000
_cell.angle_alpha   90.00
_cell.angle_beta   90.00
_cell.angle_gamma   90.00
#
_symmetry.space_group_name_H-M   'P 1'
#
loop_
_entity.id
_entity.type
_entity.pdbx_description
1 polymer ?
#
loop_
_entity_poly.entity_id
_entity_poly.type
_entity_poly.pdbx_seq_one_letter_code
_entity_poly.pdbx_strand_id
1 'polypeptide(L)' 'MAQEYRVYFRKIEEEGEDYLIEYSHDKYLINPNMEVVRCFGVEYSAEELSEAIQKELKRTSA' A
#
# COMPACT_ATOMS: atom_id res chain seq x y z
N MET A 1 -6.40 6.24 12.10
CA MET A 1 -6.45 5.39 10.89
C MET A 1 -5.44 5.83 9.83
N ALA A 2 -5.50 7.04 9.25
CA ALA A 2 -4.56 7.45 8.19
C ALA A 2 -3.07 7.55 8.62
N GLN A 3 -2.79 8.00 9.85
CA GLN A 3 -1.42 8.16 10.35
C GLN A 3 -0.66 6.84 10.58
N GLU A 4 -1.38 5.75 10.88
CA GLU A 4 -0.79 4.44 11.18
C GLU A 4 -0.13 3.80 9.95
N TYR A 5 -0.65 4.14 8.76
CA TYR A 5 -0.10 3.73 7.46
C TYR A 5 0.70 4.82 6.76
N ARG A 6 1.04 5.92 7.47
CA ARG A 6 1.75 7.10 6.91
C ARG A 6 1.06 7.66 5.65
N VAL A 7 -0.27 7.60 5.60
CA VAL A 7 -1.06 8.23 4.54
C VAL A 7 -1.16 9.72 4.87
N TYR A 8 -0.49 10.57 4.08
CA TYR A 8 -0.50 12.02 4.26
C TYR A 8 -1.76 12.61 3.62
N PHE A 9 -2.61 13.24 4.42
CA PHE A 9 -3.76 14.00 3.94
C PHE A 9 -3.45 15.50 4.14
N ARG A 10 -3.32 16.24 3.05
CA ARG A 10 -3.22 17.71 3.09
C ARG A 10 -4.57 18.30 2.72
N LYS A 11 -5.17 19.05 3.66
CA LYS A 11 -6.39 19.82 3.40
C LYS A 11 -6.03 21.04 2.55
N ILE A 12 -6.68 21.21 1.40
CA ILE A 12 -6.54 22.38 0.53
C ILE A 12 -7.77 23.28 0.76
N GLU A 13 -7.55 24.58 0.96
CA GLU A 13 -8.57 25.59 1.32
C GLU A 13 -9.22 26.28 0.11
N GLU A 14 -9.00 25.80 -1.11
CA GLU A 14 -9.59 26.38 -2.32
C GLU A 14 -10.92 25.68 -2.65
N GLU A 15 -12.03 26.30 -2.27
CA GLU A 15 -13.37 25.86 -2.67
C GLU A 15 -13.58 26.09 -4.18
N GLY A 16 -13.61 25.01 -4.96
CA GLY A 16 -14.15 25.01 -6.33
C GLY A 16 -13.18 24.63 -7.46
N GLU A 17 -11.89 24.45 -7.18
CA GLU A 17 -10.89 24.00 -8.16
C GLU A 17 -10.45 22.55 -7.86
N ASP A 18 -10.22 21.76 -8.92
CA ASP A 18 -9.70 20.40 -8.78
C ASP A 18 -8.27 20.44 -8.20
N TYR A 19 -7.99 19.55 -7.26
CA TYR A 19 -6.69 19.48 -6.59
C TYR A 19 -6.09 18.09 -6.60
N LEU A 20 -4.75 18.04 -6.64
CA LEU A 20 -3.99 16.81 -6.54
C LEU A 20 -3.56 16.56 -5.09
N ILE A 21 -3.63 15.30 -4.67
CA ILE A 21 -3.09 14.82 -3.40
C ILE A 21 -1.90 13.93 -3.71
N GLU A 22 -0.78 14.17 -3.03
CA GLU A 22 0.36 13.25 -3.07
C GLU A 22 -0.01 11.96 -2.32
N TYR A 23 0.17 10.81 -2.97
CA TYR A 23 -0.12 9.51 -2.38
C TYR A 23 1.03 8.54 -2.61
N SER A 24 1.20 7.62 -1.65
CA SER A 24 2.18 6.54 -1.81
C SER A 24 1.69 5.55 -2.85
N HIS A 25 2.59 5.15 -3.75
CA HIS A 25 2.35 4.11 -4.75
C HIS A 25 2.71 2.71 -4.21
N ASP A 26 3.17 2.63 -2.97
CA ASP A 26 3.49 1.38 -2.31
C ASP A 26 2.23 0.54 -2.07
N LYS A 27 2.38 -0.77 -2.18
CA LYS A 27 1.30 -1.75 -2.01
C LYS A 27 1.54 -2.54 -0.74
N TYR A 28 0.52 -2.63 0.10
CA TYR A 28 0.58 -3.38 1.36
C TYR A 28 -0.20 -4.69 1.24
N LEU A 29 0.46 -5.81 1.53
CA LEU A 29 -0.18 -7.10 1.69
C LEU A 29 -0.63 -7.24 3.14
N ILE A 30 -1.92 -7.46 3.33
CA ILE A 30 -2.58 -7.56 4.64
C ILE A 30 -3.16 -8.96 4.79
N ASN A 31 -2.96 -9.59 5.94
CA ASN A 31 -3.52 -10.91 6.23
C ASN A 31 -4.98 -10.83 6.75
N PRO A 32 -5.70 -11.96 6.92
CA PRO A 32 -7.06 -11.96 7.44
C PRO A 32 -7.22 -11.38 8.86
N ASN A 33 -6.14 -11.30 9.64
CA ASN A 33 -6.12 -10.66 10.97
C ASN A 33 -5.88 -9.14 10.89
N MET A 34 -5.90 -8.55 9.69
CA MET A 34 -5.65 -7.13 9.45
C MET A 34 -4.21 -6.67 9.74
N GLU A 35 -3.25 -7.58 9.73
CA GLU A 35 -1.83 -7.26 9.96
C GLU A 35 -1.11 -7.08 8.63
N VAL A 36 -0.24 -6.07 8.54
CA VAL A 36 0.64 -5.87 7.39
C VAL A 36 1.72 -6.94 7.39
N VAL A 37 1.68 -7.83 6.41
CA VAL A 37 2.67 -8.91 6.27
C VAL A 37 3.81 -8.53 5.34
N ARG A 38 3.58 -7.63 4.38
CA ARG A 38 4.61 -7.14 3.47
C ARG A 38 4.25 -5.80 2.82
N CYS A 39 5.26 -5.00 2.47
CA CYS A 39 5.14 -3.81 1.65
C CYS A 39 5.92 -4.01 0.33
N PHE A 40 5.34 -3.59 -0.79
CA PHE A 40 5.95 -3.65 -2.12
C PHE A 40 5.99 -2.24 -2.70
N GLY A 41 7.20 -1.74 -2.95
CA GLY A 41 7.38 -0.43 -3.56
C GLY A 41 7.15 -0.44 -5.07
N VAL A 42 7.33 0.73 -5.68
CA VAL A 42 7.16 0.95 -7.12
C VAL A 42 8.20 0.23 -7.99
N GLU A 43 9.30 -0.20 -7.39
CA GLU A 43 10.39 -0.91 -8.07
C GLU A 43 10.01 -2.32 -8.55
N TYR A 44 8.95 -2.92 -8.01
CA TYR A 44 8.52 -4.26 -8.38
C TYR A 44 7.81 -4.24 -9.74
N SER A 45 8.34 -5.03 -10.68
CA SER A 45 7.60 -5.42 -11.88
C SER A 45 6.40 -6.32 -11.52
N ALA A 46 5.50 -6.51 -12.48
CA ALA A 46 4.33 -7.38 -12.30
C ALA A 46 4.74 -8.84 -11.99
N GLU A 47 5.81 -9.32 -12.62
CA GLU A 47 6.34 -10.68 -12.42
C GLU A 47 6.93 -10.84 -11.01
N GLU A 48 7.82 -9.92 -10.61
CA GLU A 48 8.45 -9.93 -9.29
C GLU A 48 7.40 -9.80 -8.17
N LEU A 49 6.38 -8.95 -8.35
CA LEU A 49 5.30 -8.80 -7.40
C LEU A 49 4.49 -10.10 -7.24
N SER A 50 4.16 -10.76 -8.36
CA SER A 50 3.42 -12.03 -8.35
C SER A 50 4.19 -13.12 -7.61
N GLU A 51 5.48 -13.28 -7.90
CA GLU A 51 6.34 -14.25 -7.22
C GLU A 51 6.47 -13.94 -5.72
N ALA A 52 6.63 -12.66 -5.37
CA ALA A 52 6.77 -12.23 -3.99
C ALA A 52 5.49 -12.49 -3.17
N ILE A 53 4.31 -12.24 -3.74
CA ILE A 53 3.01 -12.57 -3.11
C ILE A 53 2.88 -14.08 -2.93
N GLN A 54 3.16 -14.88 -3.97
CA GLN A 54 3.08 -16.34 -3.89
C GLN A 54 3.99 -16.90 -2.78
N LYS A 55 5.18 -16.32 -2.61
CA LYS A 55 6.11 -16.72 -1.55
C LYS A 55 5.54 -16.47 -0.16
N GLU A 56 4.86 -15.34 0.07
CA GLU A 56 4.24 -15.09 1.38
C GLU A 56 2.99 -15.93 1.63
N LEU A 57 2.20 -16.22 0.60
CA LEU A 57 1.08 -17.16 0.74
C LEU A 57 1.57 -18.55 1.17
N LYS A 58 2.65 -19.06 0.57
CA LYS A 58 3.23 -20.35 0.95
C LYS A 58 3.78 -20.39 2.38
N ARG A 59 4.28 -19.25 2.88
CA ARG A 59 4.77 -19.14 4.27
C ARG A 59 3.65 -19.07 5.30
N THR A 60 2.48 -18.54 4.91
CA THR A 60 1.34 -18.35 5.81
C THR A 60 0.45 -19.60 5.89
N SER A 61 0.51 -20.49 4.88
CA SER A 61 -0.24 -21.75 4.85
C SER A 61 0.43 -22.92 5.59
N ALA A 62 1.52 -22.67 6.33
CA ALA A 62 2.23 -23.64 7.17
C ALA A 62 2.02 -23.31 8.66
#